data_AF-A0A1Y4NXR4-F1
#
_entry.id   AF-A0A1Y4NXR4-F1
#
_cell.length_a   1.000
_cell.length_b   1.000
_cell.length_c   1.000
_cell.angle_alpha   90.00
_cell.angle_beta   90.00
_cell.angle_gamma   90.00
#
_symmetry.space_group_name_H-M   'P 1'
#
loop_
_entity.id
_entity.type
_entity.pdbx_description
1 polymer ?
#
loop_
_entity_poly.entity_id
_entity_poly.type
_entity_poly.pdbx_seq_one_letter_code
_entity_poly.pdbx_strand_id
1 'polypeptide(L)'
;MALASITVLIIFAIALVIPVLIGVYVFRDASSRGMNAVLWTLIAVIAPSLIGFIIYLLVRGNYSNLKCGSCGADIREDFVICPVCGAKLKPTCPSCSFPVAPGWKVCPRCAAPLPEAQNDIVTPVKRKDRTLWKILAAVILIPVILIIFAFVAFSSFHSESAGASVTTLPADDYIQETGYSQVEDWLDSLTLDYDEAGVLRYEEKNGDETTVQFLIYMPALEEFPDISVTPGSGFFGNRLQLDISSSGESGGNTLILASCESKRAAVLELVYGGSKTDCQVTDVDYPLDFLNTPDGNTDIAP
;
A
#
# COMPACT_ATOMS: atom_id res chain seq x y z
N MET A 1 -9.82 2.21 13.69
CA MET A 1 -8.98 2.85 14.73
C MET A 1 -7.67 2.07 14.99
N ALA A 2 -7.72 0.82 15.47
CA ALA A 2 -6.50 0.07 15.82
C ALA A 2 -5.48 -0.12 14.68
N LEU A 3 -5.94 -0.41 13.45
CA LEU A 3 -5.07 -0.60 12.29
C LEU A 3 -4.30 0.69 11.92
N ALA A 4 -4.97 1.84 11.98
CA ALA A 4 -4.36 3.13 11.72
C ALA A 4 -3.29 3.47 12.78
N SER A 5 -3.57 3.19 14.06
CA SER A 5 -2.60 3.37 15.15
C SER A 5 -1.36 2.48 14.98
N ILE A 6 -1.53 1.23 14.54
CA ILE A 6 -0.42 0.31 14.25
C ILE A 6 0.43 0.83 13.09
N THR A 7 -0.18 1.31 12.00
CA THR A 7 0.53 1.87 10.85
C THR A 7 1.37 3.09 11.24
N VAL A 8 0.82 4.01 12.03
CA VAL A 8 1.55 5.20 12.53
C VAL A 8 2.74 4.77 13.40
N LEU A 9 2.56 3.77 14.26
CA LEU A 9 3.62 3.24 15.12
C LEU A 9 4.76 2.61 14.29
N ILE A 10 4.43 1.87 13.23
CA ILE A 10 5.41 1.29 12.29
C ILE A 10 6.21 2.39 11.58
N ILE A 11 5.54 3.43 11.08
CA ILE A 11 6.20 4.57 10.42
C ILE A 11 7.17 5.26 11.39
N PHE A 12 6.73 5.51 12.63
CA PHE A 12 7.58 6.12 13.65
C PHE A 12 8.79 5.25 14.00
N ALA A 13 8.59 3.94 14.19
CA ALA A 13 9.68 3.01 14.46
C ALA A 13 10.72 3.01 13.33
N ILE A 14 10.29 3.00 12.07
CA ILE A 14 11.17 3.04 10.91
C ILE A 14 11.92 4.37 10.82
N ALA A 15 11.23 5.49 11.07
CA ALA A 15 11.85 6.82 11.10
C ALA A 15 12.97 6.93 12.15
N LEU A 16 12.91 6.13 13.22
CA LEU A 16 13.99 6.03 14.21
C LEU A 16 15.08 5.02 13.82
N VAL A 17 14.70 3.87 13.27
CA VAL A 17 15.64 2.78 12.93
C VAL A 17 16.56 3.17 11.75
N ILE A 18 16.03 3.83 10.72
CA ILE A 18 16.81 4.19 9.53
C ILE A 18 18.01 5.10 9.89
N PRO A 19 17.84 6.22 10.60
CA PRO A 19 18.97 7.06 11.00
C PRO A 19 20.00 6.32 11.86
N VAL A 20 19.57 5.41 12.75
CA VAL A 20 20.48 4.59 13.55
C VAL A 20 21.33 3.67 12.68
N LEU A 21 20.72 2.98 11.72
CA LEU A 21 21.45 2.11 10.77
C LEU A 21 22.46 2.90 9.92
N ILE A 22 22.05 4.08 9.44
CA ILE A 22 22.93 4.99 8.70
C ILE A 22 24.09 5.45 9.57
N GLY A 23 23.82 5.86 10.81
CA GLY A 23 24.83 6.33 11.74
C GLY A 23 25.88 5.27 12.05
N VAL A 24 25.45 4.04 12.38
CA VAL A 24 26.35 2.91 12.64
C VAL A 24 27.23 2.60 11.43
N TYR A 25 26.67 2.67 10.22
CA TYR A 25 27.43 2.47 9.00
C TYR A 25 28.47 3.56 8.76
N VAL A 26 28.04 4.83 8.80
CA VAL A 26 28.91 5.99 8.56
C VAL A 26 30.05 6.00 9.57
N PHE A 27 29.77 5.74 10.84
CA PHE A 27 30.79 5.68 11.88
C PHE A 27 31.86 4.62 11.59
N ARG A 28 31.43 3.39 11.30
CA ARG A 28 32.35 2.28 11.04
C ARG A 28 33.16 2.50 9.76
N ASP A 29 32.52 3.04 8.73
CA ASP A 29 33.16 3.32 7.45
C ASP A 29 34.16 4.49 7.55
N ALA A 30 33.77 5.58 8.20
CA ALA A 30 34.61 6.76 8.39
C ALA A 30 35.84 6.44 9.25
N SER A 31 35.65 5.65 10.33
CA SER A 31 36.75 5.15 11.16
C SER A 31 37.74 4.31 10.35
N SER A 32 37.24 3.46 9.44
CA SER A 32 38.11 2.66 8.56
C SER A 32 38.86 3.46 7.50
N ARG A 33 38.45 4.71 7.23
CA ARG A 33 39.06 5.62 6.26
C ARG A 33 39.95 6.67 6.92
N GLY A 34 40.13 6.62 8.24
CA GLY A 34 40.90 7.60 9.01
C GLY A 34 40.26 8.99 9.06
N MET A 35 38.96 9.11 8.78
CA MET A 35 38.23 10.37 8.88
C MET A 35 37.69 10.58 10.31
N ASN A 36 37.34 11.82 10.68
CA ASN A 36 36.65 12.08 11.95
C ASN A 36 35.24 11.46 11.93
N ALA A 37 35.13 10.24 12.46
CA ALA A 37 33.93 9.43 12.36
C ALA A 37 32.72 10.05 13.06
N VAL A 38 32.93 10.72 14.19
CA VAL A 38 31.85 11.36 14.97
C VAL A 38 31.23 12.50 14.18
N LEU A 39 32.06 13.38 13.60
CA LEU A 39 31.59 14.52 12.81
C LEU A 39 30.75 14.04 11.61
N TRP A 40 31.27 13.09 10.84
CA TRP A 40 30.55 12.57 9.66
C TRP A 40 29.27 11.84 10.03
N THR A 41 29.25 11.11 11.15
CA THR A 41 28.05 10.44 11.66
C THR A 41 26.98 11.46 12.04
N LEU A 42 27.39 12.53 12.74
CA LEU A 42 26.48 13.59 13.18
C LEU A 42 25.86 14.31 11.98
N ILE A 43 26.67 14.66 10.98
CA ILE A 43 26.19 15.25 9.72
C ILE A 43 25.21 14.31 9.02
N ALA A 44 25.54 13.02 8.91
CA ALA A 44 24.71 12.06 8.19
C ALA A 44 23.35 11.76 8.85
N VAL A 45 23.28 11.82 10.18
CA VAL A 45 22.07 11.48 10.95
C VAL A 45 21.17 12.69 11.19
N ILE A 46 21.74 13.87 11.45
CA ILE A 46 20.96 15.08 11.79
C ILE A 46 20.41 15.77 10.53
N ALA A 47 21.13 15.70 9.41
CA ALA A 47 20.69 16.36 8.20
C ALA A 47 19.37 15.75 7.69
N PRO A 48 18.36 16.58 7.38
CA PRO A 48 17.08 16.09 6.90
C PRO A 48 17.23 15.39 5.55
N SER A 49 16.27 14.52 5.24
CA SER A 49 16.13 13.90 3.91
C SER A 49 17.39 13.18 3.41
N LEU A 50 18.20 12.62 4.32
CA LEU A 50 19.43 11.89 4.00
C LEU A 50 20.51 12.75 3.31
N ILE A 51 20.38 14.07 3.31
CA ILE A 51 21.31 14.99 2.64
C ILE A 51 22.73 14.79 3.19
N GLY A 52 22.87 14.66 4.51
CA GLY A 52 24.17 14.42 5.14
C GLY A 52 24.78 13.08 4.76
N PHE A 53 23.95 12.05 4.56
CA PHE A 53 24.42 10.75 4.08
C PHE A 53 24.93 10.84 2.62
N ILE A 54 24.23 11.58 1.76
CA ILE A 54 24.66 11.83 0.38
C ILE A 54 25.99 12.60 0.35
N ILE A 55 26.10 13.67 1.13
CA ILE A 55 27.35 14.45 1.25
C ILE A 55 28.49 13.55 1.71
N TYR A 56 28.26 12.71 2.72
CA TYR A 56 29.26 11.73 3.17
C TYR A 56 29.72 10.80 2.04
N LEU A 57 28.78 10.26 1.26
CA LEU A 57 29.10 9.36 0.15
C LEU A 57 29.88 10.05 -0.98
N LEU A 58 29.62 11.34 -1.24
CA LEU A 58 30.39 12.12 -2.20
C LEU A 58 31.81 12.35 -1.70
N VAL A 59 31.97 12.77 -0.44
CA VAL A 59 33.27 13.12 0.13
C VAL A 59 34.15 11.89 0.35
N ARG A 60 33.59 10.76 0.80
CA ARG A 60 34.39 9.52 1.04
C ARG A 60 35.06 9.00 -0.23
N GLY A 61 34.57 9.37 -1.41
CA GLY A 61 35.14 8.96 -2.70
C GLY A 61 36.60 9.42 -2.86
N ASN A 62 36.94 10.55 -2.24
CA ASN A 62 38.29 11.11 -2.23
C ASN A 62 39.23 10.44 -1.21
N TYR A 63 38.71 9.58 -0.33
CA TYR A 63 39.50 8.85 0.66
C TYR A 63 39.69 7.40 0.20
N SER A 64 40.94 7.03 -0.06
CA SER A 64 41.30 5.68 -0.50
C SER A 64 41.19 4.67 0.64
N ASN A 65 40.57 3.51 0.35
CA ASN A 65 40.50 2.35 1.27
C ASN A 65 41.40 1.23 0.72
N LEU A 66 42.67 1.58 0.52
CA LEU A 66 43.67 0.66 -0.01
C LEU A 66 44.29 -0.11 1.16
N LYS A 67 44.42 -1.42 0.99
CA LYS A 67 45.15 -2.28 1.91
C LYS A 67 46.34 -2.92 1.22
N CYS A 68 47.42 -3.12 1.96
CA CYS A 68 48.58 -3.85 1.47
C CYS A 68 48.18 -5.30 1.15
N GLY A 69 48.45 -5.78 -0.07
CA GLY A 69 48.18 -7.16 -0.46
C GLY A 69 49.03 -8.22 0.26
N SER A 70 50.10 -7.81 0.95
CA SER A 70 51.00 -8.70 1.69
C SER A 70 50.63 -8.81 3.17
N CYS A 71 50.41 -7.68 3.87
CA CYS A 71 50.17 -7.66 5.31
C CYS A 71 48.78 -7.15 5.75
N GLY A 72 47.96 -6.61 4.84
CA GLY A 72 46.62 -6.09 5.15
C GLY A 72 46.57 -4.72 5.84
N ALA A 73 47.72 -4.08 6.09
CA ALA A 73 47.81 -2.74 6.65
C ALA A 73 47.09 -1.71 5.77
N ASP A 74 46.53 -0.65 6.37
CA ASP A 74 45.92 0.46 5.65
C ASP A 74 46.99 1.34 5.00
N ILE A 75 46.83 1.59 3.70
CA ILE A 75 47.80 2.24 2.83
C ILE A 75 47.14 3.43 2.17
N ARG A 76 47.87 4.53 2.07
CA ARG A 76 47.44 5.69 1.30
C ARG A 76 47.95 5.60 -0.13
N GLU A 77 47.25 6.28 -1.04
CA GLU A 77 47.63 6.32 -2.45
C GLU A 77 49.03 6.90 -2.70
N ASP A 78 49.59 7.73 -1.82
CA ASP A 78 50.94 8.29 -1.95
C ASP A 78 52.06 7.31 -1.60
N PHE A 79 51.76 6.17 -0.97
CA PHE A 79 52.78 5.24 -0.48
C PHE A 79 53.40 4.41 -1.60
N VAL A 80 54.73 4.41 -1.63
CA VAL A 80 55.55 3.64 -2.57
C VAL A 80 55.97 2.30 -1.96
N ILE A 81 56.19 2.29 -0.64
CA ILE A 81 56.58 1.13 0.16
C ILE A 81 55.63 1.04 1.35
N CYS A 82 55.21 -0.17 1.72
CA CYS A 82 54.39 -0.38 2.91
C CYS A 82 55.20 -0.07 4.19
N PRO A 83 54.73 0.82 5.08
CA PRO A 83 55.46 1.16 6.30
C PRO A 83 55.48 0.03 7.34
N VAL A 84 54.61 -0.97 7.22
CA VAL A 84 54.50 -2.08 8.19
C VAL A 84 55.33 -3.30 7.78
N CYS A 85 55.31 -3.69 6.50
CA CYS A 85 55.96 -4.91 6.02
C CYS A 85 57.07 -4.69 4.99
N GLY A 86 57.29 -3.47 4.51
CA GLY A 86 58.33 -3.17 3.51
C GLY A 86 58.01 -3.59 2.08
N ALA A 87 56.82 -4.14 1.80
CA ALA A 87 56.42 -4.50 0.43
C ALA A 87 56.40 -3.27 -0.49
N LYS A 88 56.93 -3.40 -1.72
CA LYS A 88 56.85 -2.36 -2.75
C LYS A 88 55.44 -2.31 -3.32
N LEU A 89 54.78 -1.17 -3.19
CA LEU A 89 53.39 -0.95 -3.58
C LEU A 89 53.26 -0.35 -4.98
N LYS A 90 54.31 0.34 -5.44
CA LYS A 90 54.36 1.02 -6.74
C LYS A 90 55.71 0.79 -7.44
N PRO A 91 55.75 0.82 -8.78
CA PRO A 91 57.01 0.74 -9.51
C PRO A 91 57.87 1.98 -9.24
N THR A 92 59.17 1.77 -9.13
CA THR A 92 60.16 2.85 -8.93
C THR A 92 61.29 2.72 -9.95
N CYS A 93 61.97 3.83 -10.24
CA CYS A 93 63.14 3.84 -11.09
C CYS A 93 64.34 3.19 -10.36
N PRO A 94 65.03 2.21 -10.96
CA PRO A 94 66.18 1.56 -10.33
C PRO A 94 67.38 2.49 -10.15
N SER A 95 67.54 3.53 -10.99
CA SER A 95 68.69 4.46 -10.90
C SER A 95 68.54 5.55 -9.86
N CYS A 96 67.32 6.06 -9.63
CA CYS A 96 67.11 7.23 -8.76
C CYS A 96 65.98 7.07 -7.74
N SER A 97 65.38 5.88 -7.64
CA SER A 97 64.26 5.54 -6.75
C SER A 97 62.97 6.37 -6.94
N PHE A 98 62.88 7.14 -8.02
CA PHE A 98 61.69 7.95 -8.31
C PHE A 98 60.46 7.06 -8.60
N PRO A 99 59.27 7.34 -8.01
CA PRO A 99 58.04 6.62 -8.32
C PRO A 99 57.63 6.82 -9.77
N VAL A 100 57.31 5.75 -10.48
CA VAL A 100 56.92 5.80 -11.89
C VAL A 100 55.56 5.15 -12.09
N ALA A 101 54.82 5.58 -13.11
CA ALA A 101 53.54 4.96 -13.45
C ALA A 101 53.74 3.71 -14.34
N PRO A 102 52.80 2.75 -14.32
CA PRO A 102 52.84 1.59 -15.23
C PRO A 102 52.89 2.04 -16.70
N GLY A 103 53.73 1.38 -17.52
CA GLY A 103 53.84 1.65 -18.95
C GLY A 103 54.78 2.80 -19.34
N TRP A 104 55.40 3.50 -18.38
CA TRP A 104 56.44 4.49 -18.68
C TRP A 104 57.73 3.80 -19.11
N LYS A 105 58.35 4.29 -20.20
CA LYS A 105 59.59 3.74 -20.77
C LYS A 105 60.87 4.41 -20.24
N VAL A 106 60.76 5.66 -19.79
CA VAL A 106 61.90 6.49 -19.35
C VAL A 106 61.51 7.24 -18.07
N CYS A 107 62.44 7.34 -17.12
CA CYS A 107 62.22 8.08 -15.88
C CYS A 107 62.23 9.60 -16.12
N PRO A 108 61.20 10.35 -15.72
CA PRO A 108 61.17 11.80 -15.92
C PRO A 108 62.14 12.57 -15.02
N ARG A 109 62.68 11.95 -13.96
CA ARG A 109 63.61 12.61 -13.03
C ARG A 109 65.08 12.48 -13.47
N CYS A 110 65.49 11.32 -13.96
CA CYS A 110 66.90 11.05 -14.28
C CYS A 110 67.15 10.59 -15.73
N ALA A 111 66.11 10.53 -16.56
CA ALA A 111 66.17 10.05 -17.94
C ALA A 111 66.66 8.60 -18.14
N ALA A 112 66.80 7.81 -17.06
CA ALA A 112 67.18 6.39 -17.17
C ALA A 112 66.04 5.56 -17.80
N PRO A 113 66.36 4.56 -18.64
CA PRO A 113 65.38 3.63 -19.19
C PRO A 113 64.75 2.79 -18.07
N LEU A 114 63.43 2.55 -18.16
CA LEU A 114 62.68 1.75 -17.19
C LEU A 114 62.50 0.31 -17.72
N PRO A 115 62.65 -0.71 -16.86
CA PRO A 115 62.38 -2.10 -17.25
C PRO A 115 60.90 -2.32 -17.56
N GLU A 116 60.59 -3.14 -18.56
CA GLU A 116 59.21 -3.41 -19.02
C GLU A 116 58.33 -4.11 -17.97
N ALA A 117 58.92 -4.89 -17.08
CA ALA A 117 58.22 -5.57 -15.98
C ALA A 117 59.04 -5.51 -14.68
N GLN A 118 58.37 -5.17 -13.56
CA GLN A 118 58.91 -5.23 -12.21
C GLN A 118 58.10 -6.26 -11.41
N ASN A 119 58.67 -7.43 -11.13
CA ASN A 119 57.94 -8.58 -10.59
C ASN A 119 57.71 -8.53 -9.06
N ASP A 120 58.35 -7.61 -8.35
CA ASP A 120 58.29 -7.53 -6.88
C ASP A 120 57.22 -6.56 -6.36
N ILE A 121 56.22 -6.22 -7.19
CA ILE A 121 55.20 -5.22 -6.85
C ILE A 121 53.97 -5.92 -6.26
N VAL A 122 53.66 -5.58 -5.01
CA VAL A 122 52.42 -5.98 -4.34
C VAL A 122 51.40 -4.88 -4.57
N THR A 123 50.49 -5.08 -5.52
CA THR A 123 49.45 -4.10 -5.81
C THR A 123 48.52 -3.94 -4.61
N PRO A 124 48.22 -2.70 -4.18
CA PRO A 124 47.27 -2.47 -3.11
C PRO A 124 45.87 -2.93 -3.51
N VAL A 125 45.19 -3.66 -2.62
CA VAL A 125 43.86 -4.21 -2.86
C VAL A 125 42.82 -3.24 -2.35
N LYS A 126 41.86 -2.86 -3.21
CA LYS A 126 40.70 -2.06 -2.81
C LYS A 126 39.63 -2.97 -2.20
N ARG A 127 39.25 -2.71 -0.95
CA ARG A 127 38.15 -3.45 -0.32
C ARG A 127 36.82 -3.11 -1.01
N LYS A 128 36.06 -4.12 -1.43
CA LYS A 128 34.70 -3.92 -1.96
C LYS A 128 33.72 -3.72 -0.81
N ASP A 129 33.08 -2.55 -0.76
CA ASP A 129 32.10 -2.21 0.26
C ASP A 129 30.74 -2.90 0.00
N ARG A 130 30.63 -4.18 0.36
CA ARG A 130 29.39 -4.98 0.24
C ARG A 130 28.24 -4.45 1.13
N THR A 131 28.56 -3.67 2.16
CA THR A 131 27.59 -3.09 3.10
C THR A 131 26.89 -1.86 2.54
N LEU A 132 27.54 -1.11 1.63
CA LEU A 132 26.98 0.09 1.02
C LEU A 132 25.69 -0.24 0.26
N TRP A 133 25.74 -1.24 -0.62
CA TRP A 133 24.58 -1.65 -1.42
C TRP A 133 23.41 -2.12 -0.54
N LYS A 134 23.68 -2.87 0.54
CA LYS A 134 22.63 -3.32 1.47
C LYS A 134 21.90 -2.15 2.12
N ILE A 135 22.66 -1.11 2.50
CA ILE A 135 22.09 0.08 3.15
C ILE A 135 21.34 0.93 2.13
N LEU A 136 21.90 1.12 0.94
CA LEU A 136 21.22 1.85 -0.13
C LEU A 136 19.89 1.18 -0.51
N ALA A 137 19.90 -0.16 -0.63
CA ALA A 137 18.70 -0.94 -0.89
C ALA A 137 17.67 -0.80 0.25
N ALA A 138 18.08 -0.90 1.52
CA ALA A 138 17.18 -0.72 2.66
C ALA A 138 16.57 0.69 2.69
N VAL A 139 17.39 1.72 2.47
CA VAL A 139 16.98 3.13 2.45
C VAL A 139 15.95 3.43 1.36
N ILE A 140 15.98 2.71 0.23
CA ILE A 140 15.03 2.88 -0.87
C ILE A 140 13.81 1.96 -0.71
N LEU A 141 14.02 0.69 -0.37
CA LEU A 141 12.97 -0.34 -0.32
C LEU A 141 11.99 -0.10 0.84
N ILE A 142 12.49 0.30 2.02
CA ILE A 142 11.66 0.52 3.20
C ILE A 142 10.60 1.62 2.97
N PRO A 143 10.94 2.85 2.49
CA PRO A 143 9.92 3.86 2.22
C PRO A 143 8.97 3.46 1.09
N VAL A 144 9.44 2.75 0.05
CA VAL A 144 8.57 2.24 -1.02
C VAL A 144 7.55 1.24 -0.47
N ILE A 145 7.97 0.30 0.37
CA ILE A 145 7.08 -0.65 1.03
C ILE A 145 6.07 0.08 1.92
N LEU A 146 6.50 1.12 2.65
CA LEU A 146 5.59 1.93 3.46
C LEU A 146 4.55 2.68 2.64
N ILE A 147 4.92 3.23 1.49
CA ILE A 147 3.98 3.90 0.59
C ILE A 147 2.97 2.89 0.04
N ILE A 148 3.42 1.70 -0.36
CA ILE A 148 2.54 0.63 -0.83
C ILE A 148 1.60 0.19 0.29
N PHE A 149 2.11 -0.04 1.50
CA PHE A 149 1.30 -0.45 2.63
C PHE A 149 0.31 0.65 3.05
N ALA A 150 0.73 1.91 3.05
CA ALA A 150 -0.15 3.05 3.31
C ALA A 150 -1.25 3.15 2.26
N PHE A 151 -0.94 2.94 0.98
CA PHE A 151 -1.92 2.92 -0.10
C PHE A 151 -2.93 1.77 0.06
N VAL A 152 -2.48 0.56 0.39
CA VAL A 152 -3.33 -0.60 0.66
C VAL A 152 -4.21 -0.41 1.90
N ALA A 153 -3.63 0.16 2.97
CA ALA A 153 -4.39 0.51 4.16
C ALA A 153 -5.43 1.59 3.84
N PHE A 154 -5.05 2.63 3.10
CA PHE A 154 -5.93 3.72 2.70
C PHE A 154 -7.06 3.28 1.78
N SER A 155 -6.81 2.36 0.84
CA SER A 155 -7.85 1.75 0.02
C SER A 155 -8.85 0.94 0.84
N SER A 156 -8.44 0.44 2.00
CA SER A 156 -9.35 -0.23 2.96
C SER A 156 -10.14 0.75 3.82
N PHE A 157 -9.71 2.01 3.93
CA PHE A 157 -10.39 3.06 4.70
C PHE A 157 -11.36 3.92 3.87
N HIS A 158 -11.29 3.89 2.53
CA HIS A 158 -12.33 4.44 1.66
C HIS A 158 -13.51 3.47 1.56
N SER A 159 -14.13 3.15 2.70
CA SER A 159 -15.53 2.77 2.70
C SER A 159 -16.31 4.07 2.55
N GLU A 160 -16.58 4.49 1.30
CA GLU A 160 -17.66 5.46 1.07
C GLU A 160 -18.93 4.81 1.64
N SER A 161 -19.46 5.39 2.70
CA SER A 161 -20.72 4.95 3.30
C SER A 161 -21.81 5.17 2.26
N ALA A 162 -22.18 4.12 1.53
CA ALA A 162 -23.40 4.12 0.75
C ALA A 162 -24.55 4.39 1.73
N GLY A 163 -25.31 5.45 1.50
CA GLY A 163 -26.54 5.70 2.24
C GLY A 163 -27.49 4.57 1.91
N ALA A 164 -27.74 3.69 2.89
CA ALA A 164 -28.72 2.63 2.77
C ALA A 164 -29.87 2.90 3.73
N SER A 165 -31.09 2.95 3.21
CA SER A 165 -32.31 3.01 4.01
C SER A 165 -33.08 1.70 3.84
N VAL A 166 -33.73 1.25 4.92
CA VAL A 166 -34.61 0.09 4.90
C VAL A 166 -35.88 0.43 5.64
N THR A 167 -37.00 0.09 5.02
CA THR A 167 -38.34 0.28 5.57
C THR A 167 -39.10 -1.04 5.41
N THR A 168 -39.83 -1.44 6.45
CA THR A 168 -40.70 -2.62 6.43
C THR A 168 -42.15 -2.17 6.47
N LEU A 169 -43.00 -2.77 5.66
CA LEU A 169 -44.44 -2.52 5.70
C LEU A 169 -45.25 -3.70 5.17
N PRO A 170 -46.49 -3.90 5.62
CA PRO A 170 -47.39 -4.90 5.04
C PRO A 170 -47.61 -4.65 3.54
N ALA A 171 -47.78 -5.72 2.75
CA ALA A 171 -47.90 -5.61 1.30
C ALA A 171 -49.17 -4.85 0.88
N ASP A 172 -50.27 -5.04 1.62
CA ASP A 172 -51.54 -4.34 1.37
C ASP A 172 -51.36 -2.82 1.54
N ASP A 173 -50.65 -2.40 2.59
CA ASP A 173 -50.35 -0.99 2.86
C ASP A 173 -49.40 -0.42 1.78
N TYR A 174 -48.40 -1.19 1.35
CA TYR A 174 -47.47 -0.78 0.28
C TYR A 174 -48.21 -0.53 -1.04
N ILE A 175 -49.09 -1.45 -1.45
CA ILE A 175 -49.87 -1.31 -2.68
C ILE A 175 -50.81 -0.11 -2.57
N GLN A 176 -51.43 0.10 -1.41
CA GLN A 176 -52.30 1.25 -1.17
C GLN A 176 -51.56 2.60 -1.25
N GLU A 177 -50.36 2.69 -0.67
CA GLU A 177 -49.57 3.92 -0.65
C GLU A 177 -48.92 4.23 -2.02
N THR A 178 -48.47 3.21 -2.74
CA THR A 178 -47.74 3.40 -4.01
C THR A 178 -48.63 3.38 -5.25
N GLY A 179 -49.76 2.66 -5.21
CA GLY A 179 -50.67 2.50 -6.35
C GLY A 179 -50.16 1.55 -7.45
N TYR A 180 -49.05 0.83 -7.22
CA TYR A 180 -48.48 -0.10 -8.21
C TYR A 180 -49.18 -1.46 -8.18
N SER A 181 -50.27 -1.61 -8.94
CA SER A 181 -50.98 -2.89 -9.06
C SER A 181 -50.13 -4.01 -9.68
N GLN A 182 -49.05 -3.67 -10.39
CA GLN A 182 -48.09 -4.64 -10.94
C GLN A 182 -47.35 -5.42 -9.85
N VAL A 183 -47.23 -4.86 -8.64
CA VAL A 183 -46.59 -5.53 -7.51
C VAL A 183 -47.50 -6.63 -6.95
N GLU A 184 -48.82 -6.42 -6.99
CA GLU A 184 -49.82 -7.44 -6.65
C GLU A 184 -49.75 -8.62 -7.64
N ASP A 185 -49.75 -8.33 -8.95
CA ASP A 185 -49.58 -9.34 -9.99
C ASP A 185 -48.25 -10.13 -9.82
N TRP A 186 -47.18 -9.43 -9.42
CA TRP A 186 -45.89 -10.06 -9.14
C TRP A 186 -45.96 -10.99 -7.92
N LEU A 187 -46.55 -10.53 -6.80
CA LEU A 187 -46.73 -11.35 -5.60
C LEU A 187 -47.52 -12.63 -5.90
N ASP A 188 -48.59 -12.52 -6.69
CA ASP A 188 -49.42 -13.66 -7.10
C ASP A 188 -48.68 -14.64 -8.04
N SER A 189 -47.68 -14.15 -8.78
CA SER A 189 -46.88 -14.97 -9.69
C SER A 189 -45.74 -15.74 -9.00
N LEU A 190 -45.38 -15.36 -7.77
CA LEU A 190 -44.25 -15.95 -7.06
C LEU A 190 -44.56 -17.39 -6.64
N THR A 191 -43.62 -18.29 -6.96
CA THR A 191 -43.59 -19.65 -6.42
C THR A 191 -42.29 -19.81 -5.64
N LEU A 192 -42.34 -19.49 -4.35
CA LEU A 192 -41.19 -19.49 -3.44
C LEU A 192 -41.32 -20.62 -2.43
N ASP A 193 -40.20 -21.29 -2.14
CA ASP A 193 -40.06 -22.13 -0.96
C ASP A 193 -39.99 -21.26 0.32
N TYR A 194 -40.17 -21.86 1.50
CA TYR A 194 -40.24 -21.13 2.77
C TYR A 194 -38.96 -20.32 3.07
N ASP A 195 -37.81 -20.81 2.61
CA ASP A 195 -36.49 -20.23 2.75
C ASP A 195 -35.98 -19.50 1.50
N GLU A 196 -36.87 -19.18 0.55
CA GLU A 196 -36.56 -18.36 -0.62
C GLU A 196 -37.15 -16.95 -0.51
N ALA A 197 -36.50 -15.98 -1.15
CA ALA A 197 -36.97 -14.61 -1.22
C ALA A 197 -37.20 -14.16 -2.67
N GLY A 198 -38.34 -13.54 -2.94
CA GLY A 198 -38.62 -12.81 -4.17
C GLY A 198 -38.12 -11.38 -4.03
N VAL A 199 -37.42 -10.86 -5.05
CA VAL A 199 -36.85 -9.52 -5.02
C VAL A 199 -37.15 -8.78 -6.32
N LEU A 200 -37.83 -7.63 -6.25
CA LEU A 200 -37.83 -6.66 -7.34
C LEU A 200 -36.65 -5.72 -7.21
N ARG A 201 -35.98 -5.43 -8.33
CA ARG A 201 -34.85 -4.50 -8.40
C ARG A 201 -35.12 -3.40 -9.41
N TYR A 202 -35.03 -2.15 -8.96
CA TYR A 202 -35.05 -0.96 -9.82
C TYR A 202 -33.68 -0.25 -9.74
N GLU A 203 -33.14 0.15 -10.89
CA GLU A 203 -31.87 0.88 -10.98
C GLU A 203 -32.11 2.24 -11.67
N GLU A 204 -31.76 3.32 -10.97
CA GLU A 204 -31.79 4.68 -11.52
C GLU A 204 -30.39 5.29 -11.52
N LYS A 205 -30.00 5.89 -12.64
CA LYS A 205 -28.72 6.60 -12.76
C LYS A 205 -28.94 8.11 -12.69
N ASN A 206 -28.40 8.73 -11.66
CA ASN A 206 -28.44 10.17 -11.46
C ASN A 206 -27.01 10.74 -11.53
N GLY A 207 -26.59 11.17 -12.72
CA GLY A 207 -25.23 11.67 -12.95
C GLY A 207 -24.16 10.57 -12.75
N ASP A 208 -23.29 10.76 -11.76
CA ASP A 208 -22.21 9.83 -11.39
C ASP A 208 -22.64 8.81 -10.31
N GLU A 209 -23.87 8.92 -9.80
CA GLU A 209 -24.42 8.04 -8.77
C GLU A 209 -25.52 7.13 -9.35
N THR A 210 -25.61 5.93 -8.79
CA THR A 210 -26.60 4.92 -9.13
C THR A 210 -27.38 4.57 -7.87
N THR A 211 -28.68 4.86 -7.90
CA THR A 211 -29.60 4.49 -6.84
C THR A 211 -30.22 3.15 -7.21
N VAL A 212 -30.07 2.16 -6.33
CA VAL A 212 -30.68 0.84 -6.51
C VAL A 212 -31.69 0.62 -5.40
N GLN A 213 -32.91 0.28 -5.79
CA GLN A 213 -34.01 -0.03 -4.90
C GLN A 213 -34.33 -1.52 -5.00
N PHE A 214 -34.54 -2.14 -3.85
CA PHE A 214 -34.92 -3.54 -3.71
C PHE A 214 -36.22 -3.63 -2.93
N LEU A 215 -37.24 -4.26 -3.50
CA LEU A 215 -38.45 -4.65 -2.79
C LEU A 215 -38.42 -6.16 -2.59
N ILE A 216 -38.41 -6.61 -1.34
CA ILE A 216 -38.14 -8.00 -0.98
C ILE A 216 -39.38 -8.57 -0.29
N TYR A 217 -39.80 -9.73 -0.77
CA TYR A 217 -40.85 -10.55 -0.17
C TYR A 217 -40.26 -11.92 0.19
N MET A 218 -40.60 -12.44 1.38
CA MET A 218 -40.19 -13.77 1.81
C MET A 218 -41.29 -14.38 2.70
N PRO A 219 -41.77 -15.60 2.41
CA PRO A 219 -42.87 -16.22 3.16
C PRO A 219 -42.58 -16.45 4.66
N ALA A 220 -41.31 -16.62 5.02
CA ALA A 220 -40.86 -16.80 6.41
C ALA A 220 -40.68 -15.49 7.19
N LEU A 221 -41.03 -14.33 6.61
CA LEU A 221 -40.94 -13.06 7.32
C LEU A 221 -42.03 -12.93 8.38
N GLU A 222 -41.63 -12.33 9.49
CA GLU A 222 -42.52 -11.93 10.57
C GLU A 222 -43.17 -10.58 10.22
N GLU A 223 -44.21 -10.17 10.95
CA GLU A 223 -44.89 -8.89 10.70
C GLU A 223 -43.93 -7.69 10.91
N PHE A 224 -43.02 -7.81 11.89
CA PHE A 224 -42.00 -6.81 12.21
C PHE A 224 -40.61 -7.46 12.36
N PRO A 225 -39.91 -7.76 11.26
CA PRO A 225 -38.61 -8.40 11.32
C PRO A 225 -37.54 -7.44 11.84
N ASP A 226 -36.61 -7.93 12.67
CA ASP A 226 -35.41 -7.18 13.03
C ASP A 226 -34.38 -7.29 11.91
N ILE A 227 -34.11 -6.17 11.24
CA ILE A 227 -33.24 -6.10 10.06
C ILE A 227 -32.03 -5.25 10.38
N SER A 228 -30.85 -5.84 10.23
CA SER A 228 -29.60 -5.08 10.24
C SER A 228 -29.07 -4.89 8.82
N VAL A 229 -28.71 -3.64 8.51
CA VAL A 229 -28.22 -3.25 7.18
C VAL A 229 -26.72 -3.04 7.27
N THR A 230 -25.96 -3.85 6.56
CA THR A 230 -24.50 -3.71 6.49
C THR A 230 -24.11 -3.34 5.06
N PRO A 231 -23.85 -2.05 4.77
CA PRO A 231 -23.25 -1.66 3.50
C PRO A 231 -21.82 -2.22 3.43
N GLY A 232 -21.51 -2.93 2.36
CA GLY A 232 -20.21 -3.53 2.11
C GLY A 232 -19.60 -3.04 0.81
N SER A 233 -18.30 -2.73 0.81
CA SER A 233 -17.53 -2.51 -0.42
C SER A 233 -16.47 -3.59 -0.56
N GLY A 234 -16.53 -4.34 -1.66
CA GLY A 234 -15.59 -5.41 -1.96
C GLY A 234 -14.79 -5.15 -3.23
N PHE A 235 -13.79 -5.99 -3.48
CA PHE A 235 -13.01 -5.97 -4.74
C PHE A 235 -13.87 -6.20 -6.00
N PHE A 236 -15.09 -6.73 -5.83
CA PHE A 236 -16.04 -7.07 -6.90
C PHE A 236 -17.23 -6.10 -7.03
N GLY A 237 -17.23 -4.98 -6.30
CA GLY A 237 -18.30 -3.97 -6.33
C GLY A 237 -18.95 -3.75 -4.98
N ASN A 238 -20.01 -2.93 -4.99
CA ASN A 238 -20.81 -2.60 -3.81
C ASN A 238 -21.78 -3.74 -3.50
N ARG A 239 -21.93 -4.08 -2.22
CA ARG A 239 -22.86 -5.09 -1.73
C ARG A 239 -23.74 -4.46 -0.65
N LEU A 240 -25.03 -4.73 -0.71
CA LEU A 240 -25.97 -4.40 0.35
C LEU A 240 -26.34 -5.71 1.05
N GLN A 241 -25.82 -5.92 2.26
CA GLN A 241 -26.16 -7.08 3.05
C GLN A 241 -27.30 -6.75 4.01
N LEU A 242 -28.37 -7.52 3.94
CA LEU A 242 -29.50 -7.47 4.87
C LEU A 242 -29.48 -8.75 5.72
N ASP A 243 -29.32 -8.59 7.03
CA ASP A 243 -29.38 -9.69 7.99
C ASP A 243 -30.70 -9.62 8.75
N ILE A 244 -31.52 -10.66 8.59
CA ILE A 244 -32.87 -10.77 9.10
C ILE A 244 -32.87 -11.85 10.18
N SER A 245 -33.17 -11.43 11.41
CA SER A 245 -33.26 -12.33 12.56
C SER A 245 -34.64 -12.99 12.62
N SER A 246 -34.70 -14.30 12.82
CA SER A 246 -35.94 -15.06 13.01
C SER A 246 -36.22 -15.21 14.51
N SER A 247 -37.38 -14.75 14.99
CA SER A 247 -37.80 -14.88 16.39
C SER A 247 -38.78 -16.03 16.62
N GLY A 248 -39.32 -16.61 15.54
CA GLY A 248 -40.11 -17.84 15.54
C GLY A 248 -41.62 -17.62 15.39
N GLU A 249 -42.09 -16.41 15.09
CA GLU A 249 -43.48 -16.15 14.72
C GLU A 249 -43.63 -16.22 13.19
N SER A 250 -44.35 -17.24 12.71
CA SER A 250 -44.50 -17.49 11.28
C SER A 250 -45.72 -16.76 10.69
N GLY A 251 -45.51 -16.06 9.58
CA GLY A 251 -46.57 -15.76 8.59
C GLY A 251 -47.03 -14.31 8.52
N GLY A 252 -46.12 -13.38 8.24
CA GLY A 252 -46.47 -12.01 7.84
C GLY A 252 -46.61 -11.84 6.32
N ASN A 253 -47.42 -10.89 5.88
CA ASN A 253 -47.45 -10.38 4.50
C ASN A 253 -46.60 -9.11 4.42
N THR A 254 -45.35 -9.17 4.87
CA THR A 254 -44.49 -7.98 5.02
C THR A 254 -43.51 -7.87 3.85
N LEU A 255 -43.39 -6.66 3.32
CA LEU A 255 -42.40 -6.28 2.32
C LEU A 255 -41.29 -5.47 2.97
N ILE A 256 -40.06 -5.68 2.48
CA ILE A 256 -38.89 -4.91 2.86
C ILE A 256 -38.48 -4.07 1.67
N LEU A 257 -38.56 -2.75 1.80
CA LEU A 257 -38.02 -1.80 0.82
C LEU A 257 -36.64 -1.34 1.28
N ALA A 258 -35.61 -1.69 0.52
CA ALA A 258 -34.24 -1.27 0.75
C ALA A 258 -33.76 -0.37 -0.40
N SER A 259 -33.23 0.81 -0.09
CA SER A 259 -32.65 1.72 -1.08
C SER A 259 -31.19 1.95 -0.76
N CYS A 260 -30.34 1.95 -1.78
CA CYS A 260 -28.91 2.20 -1.66
C CYS A 260 -28.43 3.13 -2.77
N GLU A 261 -27.79 4.23 -2.38
CA GLU A 261 -27.17 5.18 -3.31
C GLU A 261 -25.66 4.99 -3.33
N SER A 262 -25.09 4.74 -4.52
CA SER A 262 -23.65 4.58 -4.67
C SER A 262 -23.17 4.74 -6.12
N LYS A 263 -21.87 4.96 -6.34
CA LYS A 263 -21.27 5.12 -7.69
C LYS A 263 -21.42 3.92 -8.64
N ARG A 264 -21.73 2.74 -8.11
CA ARG A 264 -21.91 1.50 -8.89
C ARG A 264 -23.09 0.74 -8.34
N ALA A 265 -23.93 0.18 -9.20
CA ALA A 265 -25.05 -0.65 -8.80
C ALA A 265 -24.65 -1.67 -7.73
N ALA A 266 -25.35 -1.62 -6.59
CA ALA A 266 -25.12 -2.53 -5.48
C ALA A 266 -25.73 -3.90 -5.78
N VAL A 267 -25.11 -4.97 -5.29
CA VAL A 267 -25.66 -6.32 -5.33
C VAL A 267 -26.26 -6.65 -3.97
N LEU A 268 -27.51 -7.11 -3.95
CA LEU A 268 -28.19 -7.54 -2.73
C LEU A 268 -27.65 -8.89 -2.24
N GLU A 269 -27.43 -9.00 -0.94
CA GLU A 269 -27.13 -10.25 -0.24
C GLU A 269 -28.04 -10.39 0.97
N LEU A 270 -28.96 -11.36 0.92
CA LEU A 270 -29.90 -11.64 1.99
C LEU A 270 -29.36 -12.76 2.89
N VAL A 271 -29.38 -12.54 4.20
CA VAL A 271 -29.04 -13.54 5.22
C VAL A 271 -30.24 -13.66 6.16
N TYR A 272 -30.82 -14.85 6.26
CA TYR A 272 -31.92 -15.15 7.17
C TYR A 272 -31.49 -16.21 8.18
N GLY A 273 -31.66 -15.94 9.48
CA GLY A 273 -31.30 -16.90 10.54
C GLY A 273 -29.81 -17.30 10.53
N GLY A 274 -28.94 -16.43 10.03
CA GLY A 274 -27.50 -16.66 9.90
C GLY A 274 -27.06 -17.50 8.69
N SER A 275 -27.98 -17.87 7.79
CA SER A 275 -27.67 -18.55 6.52
C SER A 275 -28.02 -17.67 5.33
N LYS A 276 -27.23 -17.78 4.25
CA LYS A 276 -27.51 -17.06 3.01
C LYS A 276 -28.77 -17.62 2.35
N THR A 277 -29.69 -16.74 1.99
CA THR A 277 -30.97 -17.06 1.36
C THR A 277 -30.85 -16.97 -0.15
N ASP A 278 -31.47 -17.90 -0.88
CA ASP A 278 -31.56 -17.80 -2.34
C ASP A 278 -32.62 -16.75 -2.72
N CYS A 279 -32.25 -15.88 -3.66
CA CYS A 279 -33.08 -14.75 -4.09
C CYS A 279 -33.45 -14.87 -5.55
N GLN A 280 -34.74 -14.88 -5.85
CA GLN A 280 -35.27 -14.75 -7.21
C GLN A 280 -35.39 -13.26 -7.53
N VAL A 281 -34.42 -12.71 -8.27
CA VAL A 281 -34.35 -11.29 -8.59
C VAL A 281 -35.01 -11.01 -9.94
N THR A 282 -35.97 -10.09 -9.95
CA THR A 282 -36.65 -9.58 -11.15
C THR A 282 -36.35 -8.09 -11.30
N ASP A 283 -35.78 -7.72 -12.45
CA ASP A 283 -35.52 -6.33 -12.80
C ASP A 283 -36.80 -5.64 -13.29
N VAL A 284 -37.05 -4.41 -12.81
CA VAL A 284 -38.20 -3.59 -13.19
C VAL A 284 -37.75 -2.20 -13.63
N ASP A 285 -38.56 -1.59 -14.51
CA ASP A 285 -38.29 -0.27 -15.09
C ASP A 285 -39.09 0.87 -14.42
N TYR A 286 -39.67 0.63 -13.25
CA TYR A 286 -40.45 1.60 -12.47
C TYR A 286 -39.89 1.73 -11.04
N PRO A 287 -39.92 2.94 -10.44
CA PRO A 287 -39.44 3.16 -9.09
C PRO A 287 -40.28 2.38 -8.07
N LEU A 288 -39.62 1.91 -7.00
CA LEU A 288 -40.22 1.12 -5.92
C LEU A 288 -40.45 1.95 -4.65
N ASP A 289 -40.07 3.23 -4.66
CA ASP A 289 -40.22 4.14 -3.52
C ASP A 289 -41.56 4.89 -3.49
N PHE A 290 -41.80 5.57 -2.37
CA PHE A 290 -43.00 6.36 -2.12
C PHE A 290 -42.93 7.77 -2.72
N LEU A 291 -41.80 8.18 -3.29
CA LEU A 291 -41.56 9.57 -3.70
C LEU A 291 -41.97 9.83 -5.15
N ASN A 292 -42.01 8.78 -5.98
CA ASN A 292 -42.30 8.86 -7.41
C ASN A 292 -43.59 8.12 -7.80
N THR A 293 -44.64 8.24 -7.00
CA THR A 293 -45.93 7.60 -7.30
C THR A 293 -46.51 8.10 -8.63
N PRO A 294 -47.14 7.22 -9.42
CA PRO A 294 -47.65 7.54 -10.76
C PRO A 294 -48.76 8.61 -10.74
N ASP A 295 -49.37 8.88 -9.58
CA ASP A 295 -50.41 9.89 -9.38
C ASP A 295 -49.87 11.24 -8.85
N GLY A 296 -48.57 11.49 -8.98
CA GLY A 296 -47.93 12.78 -8.72
C GLY A 296 -48.47 13.89 -9.63
N ASN A 297 -49.58 14.48 -9.20
CA ASN A 297 -50.13 15.74 -9.70
C ASN A 297 -49.02 16.77 -9.93
N THR A 298 -48.75 17.07 -11.20
CA THR A 298 -47.96 18.23 -11.61
C THR A 298 -48.77 19.50 -11.33
N ASP A 299 -48.95 19.88 -10.08
CA ASP A 299 -49.33 21.24 -9.72
C ASP A 299 -48.06 22.11 -9.72
N ILE A 300 -47.66 22.49 -10.93
CA ILE A 300 -46.88 23.70 -11.15
C ILE A 300 -47.81 24.87 -10.78
N ALA A 301 -47.72 25.35 -9.55
CA ALA A 301 -48.30 26.63 -9.17
C ALA A 301 -47.35 27.78 -9.61
N PRO A 302 -47.92 28.93 -10.05
CA PRO A 302 -47.29 29.92 -10.95
C PRO A 302 -46.23 30.83 -10.32
#